data_AF-A0A1V4SX10-F1
#
_entry.id   AF-A0A1V4SX10-F1
#
_cell.length_a   1.000
_cell.length_b   1.000
_cell.length_c   1.000
_cell.angle_alpha   90.00
_cell.angle_beta   90.00
_cell.angle_gamma   90.00
#
_symmetry.space_group_name_H-M   'P 1'
#
loop_
_entity.id
_entity.type
_entity.pdbx_description
1 polymer ?
#
loop_
_entity_poly.entity_id
_entity_poly.type
_entity_poly.pdbx_seq_one_letter_code
_entity_poly.pdbx_strand_id
1 'polypeptide(L)'
;MLKKVIILLLVVLSIVGLGGYKEDSYYIVKKETMNETEFIENGVRLEYISNLTVEEEKEKIKEILGSNYNINEQNNNLYLYGKIHIEIRVWQEGSMVYVCSTVINKDKNILTEDIKEELNKIIDKHSSKYEYFEFYKGSFNGNIDEILKKIESKNAKILKIENGYTGNIKLGKENVNFGLVNYDTGLQLIIGTPVIFTTY
;
A
#
# COMPACT_ATOMS: atom_id res chain seq x y z
N MET A 1 24.39 4.79 24.42
CA MET A 1 24.56 4.02 23.17
C MET A 1 23.38 4.32 22.27
N LEU A 2 23.55 5.17 21.25
CA LEU A 2 22.48 5.53 20.33
C LEU A 2 22.24 4.33 19.39
N LYS A 3 21.09 3.66 19.49
CA LYS A 3 20.68 2.67 18.48
C LYS A 3 20.44 3.42 17.17
N LYS A 4 21.31 3.22 16.19
CA LYS A 4 21.09 3.68 14.82
C LYS A 4 19.91 2.87 14.26
N VAL A 5 18.73 3.48 14.20
CA VAL A 5 17.62 2.94 13.41
C VAL A 5 17.97 3.22 11.95
N ILE A 6 18.42 2.19 11.24
CA ILE A 6 18.63 2.28 9.80
C ILE A 6 17.25 2.18 9.15
N ILE A 7 16.70 3.32 8.74
CA ILE A 7 15.50 3.37 7.90
C ILE A 7 15.97 3.06 6.48
N LEU A 8 15.82 1.81 6.05
CA LEU A 8 16.11 1.40 4.67
C LEU A 8 14.91 1.78 3.79
N LEU A 9 14.99 2.95 3.15
CA LEU A 9 14.01 3.38 2.15
C LEU A 9 14.37 2.72 0.79
N LEU A 10 13.71 1.62 0.45
CA LEU A 10 13.89 0.91 -0.84
C LEU A 10 12.99 1.54 -1.91
N VAL A 11 13.54 2.43 -2.72
CA VAL A 11 12.88 2.96 -3.93
C VAL A 11 13.22 2.03 -5.10
N VAL A 12 12.25 1.19 -5.53
CA VAL A 12 12.39 0.37 -6.73
C VAL A 12 11.69 1.08 -7.88
N LEU A 13 12.48 1.58 -8.84
CA LEU A 13 11.98 2.20 -10.08
C LEU A 13 11.34 1.12 -10.97
N SER A 14 10.01 1.15 -11.15
CA SER A 14 9.32 0.28 -12.10
C SER A 14 9.28 0.92 -13.50
N ILE A 15 9.88 0.24 -14.48
CA ILE A 15 9.85 0.61 -15.90
C ILE A 15 8.57 0.05 -16.52
N VAL A 16 7.80 0.91 -17.18
CA VAL A 16 6.55 0.59 -17.89
C VAL A 16 6.83 -0.19 -19.18
N GLY A 17 6.12 -1.30 -19.40
CA GLY A 17 6.11 -2.03 -20.69
C GLY A 17 4.67 -2.30 -21.15
N LEU A 18 4.39 -2.16 -22.44
CA LEU A 18 3.10 -2.46 -23.09
C LEU A 18 3.02 -3.95 -23.56
N GLY A 19 1.81 -4.49 -23.74
CA GLY A 19 1.53 -5.85 -24.25
C GLY A 19 1.01 -6.94 -23.27
N GLY A 20 -0.16 -7.53 -23.60
CA GLY A 20 -0.46 -8.97 -23.47
C GLY A 20 -1.25 -9.47 -22.24
N TYR A 21 -2.55 -9.73 -22.42
CA TYR A 21 -3.43 -10.40 -21.44
C TYR A 21 -3.05 -11.87 -21.21
N LYS A 22 -2.55 -12.17 -20.02
CA LYS A 22 -2.86 -13.37 -19.22
C LYS A 22 -3.18 -12.86 -17.81
N GLU A 23 -4.17 -13.45 -17.15
CA GLU A 23 -4.54 -13.17 -15.76
C GLU A 23 -3.40 -13.57 -14.80
N ASP A 24 -2.29 -12.83 -14.84
CA ASP A 24 -1.24 -12.81 -13.85
C ASP A 24 -1.33 -11.41 -13.23
N SER A 25 -2.21 -11.24 -12.24
CA SER A 25 -2.44 -9.95 -11.58
C SER A 25 -2.15 -10.04 -10.09
N TYR A 26 -1.82 -8.89 -9.49
CA TYR A 26 -1.65 -8.78 -8.04
C TYR A 26 -2.83 -9.40 -7.26
N TYR A 27 -4.05 -9.29 -7.78
CA TYR A 27 -5.25 -9.85 -7.16
C TYR A 27 -5.16 -11.36 -6.91
N ILE A 28 -4.57 -12.13 -7.83
CA ILE A 28 -4.43 -13.59 -7.68
C ILE A 28 -3.44 -13.92 -6.56
N VAL A 29 -2.25 -13.29 -6.58
CA VAL A 29 -1.24 -13.48 -5.53
C VAL A 29 -1.78 -13.06 -4.17
N LYS A 30 -2.56 -11.97 -4.13
CA LYS A 30 -3.26 -11.53 -2.92
C LYS A 30 -4.24 -12.58 -2.41
N LYS A 31 -5.11 -13.10 -3.26
CA LYS A 31 -6.10 -14.11 -2.88
C LYS A 31 -5.47 -15.41 -2.41
N GLU A 32 -4.42 -15.89 -3.08
CA GLU A 32 -3.64 -17.05 -2.63
C GLU A 32 -3.06 -16.81 -1.23
N THR A 33 -2.42 -15.66 -1.03
CA THR A 33 -1.82 -15.29 0.26
C THR A 33 -2.88 -15.22 1.37
N MET A 34 -4.05 -14.62 1.09
CA MET A 34 -5.17 -14.54 2.03
C MET A 34 -5.70 -15.92 2.46
N ASN A 35 -5.64 -16.92 1.58
CA ASN A 35 -6.11 -18.27 1.89
C ASN A 35 -5.10 -19.07 2.74
N GLU A 36 -3.83 -18.68 2.71
CA GLU A 36 -2.73 -19.39 3.38
C GLU A 36 -2.27 -18.70 4.67
N THR A 37 -2.79 -17.51 4.99
CA THR A 37 -2.32 -16.69 6.11
C THR A 37 -3.48 -16.20 6.97
N GLU A 38 -3.18 -15.96 8.24
CA GLU A 38 -4.04 -15.23 9.15
C GLU A 38 -3.86 -13.73 8.94
N PHE A 39 -4.96 -13.00 8.77
CA PHE A 39 -4.92 -11.56 8.51
C PHE A 39 -4.27 -10.78 9.66
N ILE A 40 -3.31 -9.90 9.34
CA ILE A 40 -2.74 -8.92 10.29
C ILE A 40 -3.24 -7.53 9.94
N GLU A 41 -2.96 -7.09 8.71
CA GLU A 41 -3.34 -5.77 8.22
C GLU A 41 -3.31 -5.71 6.69
N ASN A 42 -4.04 -4.76 6.14
CA ASN A 42 -3.90 -4.34 4.76
C ASN A 42 -3.82 -2.82 4.70
N GLY A 43 -3.44 -2.29 3.54
CA GLY A 43 -3.41 -0.86 3.36
C GLY A 43 -3.53 -0.45 1.91
N VAL A 44 -4.03 0.77 1.74
CA VAL A 44 -4.08 1.44 0.44
C VAL A 44 -3.53 2.85 0.59
N ARG A 45 -2.74 3.26 -0.39
CA ARG A 45 -2.37 4.66 -0.59
C ARG A 45 -2.85 5.11 -1.96
N LEU A 46 -3.52 6.26 -1.99
CA LEU A 46 -3.88 6.98 -3.21
C LEU A 46 -3.00 8.22 -3.30
N GLU A 47 -2.31 8.38 -4.42
CA GLU A 47 -1.54 9.59 -4.73
C GLU A 47 -2.09 10.22 -6.01
N TYR A 48 -2.20 11.55 -6.06
CA TYR A 48 -2.59 12.29 -7.27
C TYR A 48 -2.12 13.74 -7.25
N ILE A 49 -2.18 14.39 -8.42
CA ILE A 49 -1.91 15.82 -8.57
C ILE A 49 -3.23 16.56 -8.79
N SER A 50 -3.49 17.59 -7.97
CA SER A 50 -4.59 18.52 -8.13
C SER A 50 -4.15 19.80 -8.85
N ASN A 51 -5.06 20.37 -9.65
CA ASN A 51 -4.89 21.70 -10.24
C ASN A 51 -5.51 22.82 -9.38
N LEU A 52 -6.05 22.50 -8.20
CA LEU A 52 -6.52 23.46 -7.21
C LEU A 52 -5.36 23.95 -6.33
N THR A 53 -5.61 24.99 -5.54
CA THR A 53 -4.72 25.35 -4.42
C THR A 53 -4.83 24.33 -3.27
N VAL A 54 -3.85 24.34 -2.36
CA VAL A 54 -3.84 23.43 -1.18
C VAL A 54 -5.11 23.60 -0.34
N GLU A 55 -5.56 24.83 -0.12
CA GLU A 55 -6.77 25.10 0.67
C GLU A 55 -8.04 24.64 -0.04
N GLU A 56 -8.19 24.93 -1.33
CA GLU A 56 -9.34 24.47 -2.12
C GLU A 56 -9.41 22.95 -2.19
N GLU A 57 -8.28 22.27 -2.34
CA GLU A 57 -8.22 20.80 -2.35
C GLU A 57 -8.61 20.20 -0.98
N LYS A 58 -8.14 20.79 0.13
CA LYS A 58 -8.55 20.36 1.47
C LYS A 58 -10.03 20.56 1.71
N GLU A 59 -10.59 21.72 1.34
CA GLU A 59 -12.02 21.99 1.50
C GLU A 59 -12.87 21.04 0.67
N LYS A 60 -12.47 20.75 -0.59
CA LYS A 60 -13.12 19.73 -1.43
C LYS A 60 -13.15 18.36 -0.74
N ILE A 61 -12.03 17.92 -0.19
CA ILE A 61 -11.92 16.63 0.51
C ILE A 61 -12.83 16.60 1.74
N LYS A 62 -12.87 17.69 2.53
CA LYS A 62 -13.76 17.82 3.68
C LYS A 62 -15.22 17.79 3.29
N GLU A 63 -15.61 18.42 2.19
CA GLU A 63 -16.99 18.41 1.69
C GLU A 63 -17.43 16.98 1.30
N ILE A 64 -16.58 16.27 0.55
CA ILE A 64 -16.87 14.93 0.04
C ILE A 64 -16.95 13.90 1.17
N LEU A 65 -15.99 13.93 2.10
CA LEU A 65 -15.85 12.89 3.13
C LEU A 65 -16.45 13.29 4.49
N GLY A 66 -16.62 14.58 4.78
CA GLY A 66 -16.97 15.08 6.12
C GLY A 66 -18.32 14.63 6.67
N SER A 67 -19.23 14.15 5.81
CA SER A 67 -20.48 13.54 6.26
C SER A 67 -20.29 12.17 6.94
N ASN A 68 -19.22 11.46 6.62
CA ASN A 68 -18.96 10.08 7.09
C ASN A 68 -17.80 9.99 8.08
N TYR A 69 -17.06 11.09 8.29
CA TYR A 69 -15.84 11.10 9.11
C TYR A 69 -15.79 12.33 10.01
N ASN A 70 -15.27 12.14 11.22
CA ASN A 70 -14.78 13.25 12.01
C ASN A 70 -13.41 13.67 11.48
N ILE A 71 -13.26 14.94 11.10
CA ILE A 71 -12.04 15.46 10.46
C ILE A 71 -11.25 16.32 11.46
N ASN A 72 -9.97 16.01 11.63
CA ASN A 72 -9.00 16.81 12.36
C ASN A 72 -7.90 17.29 11.41
N GLU A 73 -7.68 18.59 11.32
CA GLU A 73 -6.63 19.17 10.48
C GLU A 73 -5.43 19.59 11.33
N GLN A 74 -4.23 19.11 10.97
CA GLN A 74 -2.98 19.46 11.64
C GLN A 74 -1.85 19.58 10.62
N ASN A 75 -1.10 20.69 10.64
CA ASN A 75 0.10 20.89 9.80
C ASN A 75 -0.13 20.59 8.30
N ASN A 76 -1.26 21.03 7.73
CA ASN A 76 -1.71 20.75 6.35
C ASN A 76 -2.09 19.29 6.05
N ASN A 77 -2.21 18.45 7.07
CA ASN A 77 -2.73 17.09 6.96
C ASN A 77 -4.16 17.02 7.49
N LEU A 78 -4.98 16.19 6.86
CA LEU A 78 -6.32 15.82 7.34
C LEU A 78 -6.27 14.42 7.91
N TYR A 79 -6.77 14.26 9.13
CA TYR A 79 -6.95 12.98 9.81
C TYR A 79 -8.44 12.71 9.96
N LEU A 80 -8.94 11.72 9.22
CA LEU A 80 -10.36 11.38 9.16
C LEU A 80 -10.61 10.11 9.97
N TYR A 81 -11.51 10.20 10.94
CA TYR A 81 -11.87 9.10 11.84
C TYR A 81 -13.32 8.68 11.59
N GLY A 82 -13.51 7.45 11.12
CA GLY A 82 -14.83 6.88 10.81
C GLY A 82 -14.76 5.36 10.74
N LYS A 83 -15.44 4.76 9.76
CA LYS A 83 -15.37 3.31 9.48
C LYS A 83 -13.92 2.85 9.26
N ILE A 84 -13.12 3.69 8.61
CA ILE A 84 -11.68 3.55 8.47
C ILE A 84 -10.98 4.81 8.99
N HIS A 85 -9.69 4.70 9.30
CA HIS A 85 -8.85 5.87 9.57
C HIS A 85 -8.13 6.26 8.28
N ILE A 86 -8.28 7.51 7.85
CA ILE A 86 -7.62 8.04 6.64
C ILE A 86 -6.71 9.20 7.04
N GLU A 87 -5.43 9.08 6.70
CA GLU A 87 -4.48 10.19 6.79
C GLU A 87 -4.26 10.76 5.39
N ILE A 88 -4.54 12.04 5.20
CA ILE A 88 -4.41 12.74 3.92
C ILE A 88 -3.40 13.88 4.09
N ARG A 89 -2.36 13.85 3.27
CA ARG A 89 -1.36 14.93 3.20
C ARG A 89 -1.57 15.71 1.92
N VAL A 90 -1.67 17.03 2.04
CA VAL A 90 -1.81 17.94 0.89
C VAL A 90 -0.67 18.96 0.95
N TRP A 91 0.12 19.03 -0.13
CA TRP A 91 1.24 19.97 -0.20
C TRP A 91 1.43 20.49 -1.62
N GLN A 92 2.22 21.55 -1.76
CA GLN A 92 2.52 22.17 -3.04
C GLN A 92 4.02 22.09 -3.32
N GLU A 93 4.38 21.67 -4.54
CA GLU A 93 5.73 21.80 -5.07
C GLU A 93 5.67 22.56 -6.41
N GLY A 94 6.31 23.73 -6.46
CA GLY A 94 6.18 24.63 -7.59
C GLY A 94 4.73 25.07 -7.81
N SER A 95 4.17 24.78 -8.97
CA SER A 95 2.78 25.08 -9.34
C SER A 95 1.83 23.89 -9.21
N MET A 96 2.29 22.77 -8.66
CA MET A 96 1.50 21.52 -8.57
C MET A 96 1.14 21.25 -7.12
N VAL A 97 -0.12 20.91 -6.87
CA VAL A 97 -0.59 20.43 -5.57
C VAL A 97 -0.66 18.91 -5.59
N TYR A 98 -0.05 18.29 -4.60
CA TYR A 98 0.04 16.84 -4.43
C TYR A 98 -0.83 16.41 -3.27
N VAL A 99 -1.53 15.29 -3.47
CA VAL A 99 -2.36 14.67 -2.44
C VAL A 99 -1.90 13.24 -2.25
N CYS A 100 -1.70 12.84 -0.99
CA CYS A 100 -1.38 11.48 -0.59
C CYS A 100 -2.33 11.05 0.54
N SER A 101 -3.29 10.18 0.21
CA SER A 101 -4.24 9.59 1.15
C SER A 101 -3.79 8.18 1.51
N THR A 102 -3.57 7.89 2.79
CA THR A 102 -3.08 6.61 3.29
C THR A 102 -4.06 6.01 4.30
N VAL A 103 -4.32 4.72 4.16
CA VAL A 103 -5.12 3.91 5.08
C VAL A 103 -4.35 2.65 5.43
N ILE A 104 -4.19 2.39 6.72
CA ILE A 104 -3.69 1.12 7.27
C ILE A 104 -4.81 0.54 8.12
N ASN A 105 -5.30 -0.63 7.73
CA ASN A 105 -6.47 -1.25 8.32
C ASN A 105 -6.12 -2.60 8.97
N LYS A 106 -6.64 -2.81 10.17
CA LYS A 106 -6.48 -4.04 10.98
C LYS A 106 -7.79 -4.80 11.18
N ASP A 107 -8.90 -4.35 10.56
CA ASP A 107 -10.13 -5.13 10.50
C ASP A 107 -10.11 -6.04 9.27
N LYS A 108 -10.10 -7.35 9.52
CA LYS A 108 -10.08 -8.38 8.47
C LYS A 108 -11.29 -8.34 7.52
N ASN A 109 -12.38 -7.68 7.93
CA ASN A 109 -13.60 -7.58 7.14
C ASN A 109 -13.57 -6.39 6.15
N ILE A 110 -12.54 -5.54 6.22
CA ILE A 110 -12.34 -4.41 5.31
C ILE A 110 -11.22 -4.80 4.33
N LEU A 111 -11.57 -4.98 3.06
CA LEU A 111 -10.65 -5.34 2.00
C LEU A 111 -9.99 -4.10 1.38
N THR A 112 -8.89 -4.29 0.63
CA THR A 112 -8.24 -3.16 -0.07
C THR A 112 -9.17 -2.57 -1.13
N GLU A 113 -10.05 -3.37 -1.72
CA GLU A 113 -11.11 -2.91 -2.62
C GLU A 113 -12.07 -1.91 -1.95
N ASP A 114 -12.53 -2.19 -0.73
CA ASP A 114 -13.42 -1.30 0.02
C ASP A 114 -12.75 0.04 0.30
N ILE A 115 -11.45 -0.01 0.66
CA ILE A 115 -10.66 1.20 0.92
C ILE A 115 -10.43 1.99 -0.37
N LYS A 116 -10.14 1.33 -1.49
CA LYS A 116 -9.98 1.98 -2.80
C LYS A 116 -11.27 2.67 -3.22
N GLU A 117 -12.42 2.03 -3.04
CA GLU A 117 -13.72 2.64 -3.33
C GLU A 117 -13.92 3.93 -2.52
N GLU A 118 -13.58 3.90 -1.22
CA GLU A 118 -13.70 5.06 -0.35
C GLU A 118 -12.77 6.20 -0.77
N LEU A 119 -11.49 5.90 -1.03
CA LEU A 119 -10.51 6.89 -1.47
C LEU A 119 -10.82 7.44 -2.86
N ASN A 120 -11.42 6.64 -3.75
CA ASN A 120 -11.74 7.08 -5.11
C ASN A 120 -12.76 8.21 -5.15
N LYS A 121 -13.54 8.43 -4.07
CA LYS A 121 -14.54 9.50 -3.98
C LYS A 121 -13.95 10.90 -4.11
N ILE A 122 -12.68 11.10 -3.72
CA ILE A 122 -12.03 12.43 -3.79
C ILE A 122 -11.40 12.73 -5.16
N ILE A 123 -11.34 11.73 -6.04
CA ILE A 123 -10.85 11.88 -7.42
C ILE A 123 -11.94 12.47 -8.30
N ASP A 124 -11.60 13.54 -8.99
CA ASP A 124 -12.54 14.30 -9.81
C ASP A 124 -11.85 14.95 -11.03
N LYS A 125 -12.56 15.87 -11.70
CA LYS A 125 -12.04 16.61 -12.87
C LYS A 125 -10.81 17.49 -12.58
N HIS A 126 -10.54 17.79 -11.31
CA HIS A 126 -9.37 18.56 -10.88
C HIS A 126 -8.15 17.67 -10.61
N SER A 127 -8.35 16.36 -10.59
CA SER A 127 -7.35 15.35 -10.27
C SER A 127 -6.69 14.81 -11.54
N SER A 128 -5.38 14.61 -11.50
CA SER A 128 -4.58 14.06 -12.59
C SER A 128 -3.47 13.16 -12.07
N LYS A 129 -2.95 12.28 -12.95
CA LYS A 129 -1.85 11.34 -12.64
C LYS A 129 -2.07 10.58 -11.32
N TYR A 130 -3.29 10.08 -11.11
CA TYR A 130 -3.59 9.31 -9.89
C TYR A 130 -3.01 7.90 -9.98
N GLU A 131 -2.52 7.40 -8.85
CA GLU A 131 -1.95 6.05 -8.70
C GLU A 131 -2.37 5.45 -7.36
N TYR A 132 -2.60 4.14 -7.37
CA TYR A 132 -2.90 3.37 -6.16
C TYR A 132 -1.74 2.46 -5.82
N PHE A 133 -1.40 2.44 -4.54
CA PHE A 133 -0.53 1.47 -3.92
C PHE A 133 -1.36 0.65 -2.95
N GLU A 134 -1.15 -0.66 -2.91
CA GLU A 134 -1.84 -1.52 -1.97
C GLU A 134 -0.95 -2.64 -1.47
N PHE A 135 -1.19 -3.07 -0.24
CA PHE A 135 -0.52 -4.23 0.34
C PHE A 135 -1.48 -5.07 1.19
N TYR A 136 -1.12 -6.34 1.35
CA TYR A 136 -1.72 -7.28 2.28
C TYR A 136 -0.61 -7.88 3.15
N LYS A 137 -0.87 -7.99 4.46
CA LYS A 137 0.04 -8.60 5.42
C LYS A 137 -0.69 -9.67 6.23
N GLY A 138 -0.10 -10.86 6.29
CA GLY A 138 -0.61 -11.99 7.07
C GLY A 138 0.48 -12.72 7.84
N SER A 139 0.09 -13.38 8.93
CA SER A 139 0.93 -14.32 9.69
C SER A 139 0.64 -15.75 9.27
N PHE A 140 1.60 -16.64 9.49
CA PHE A 140 1.38 -18.06 9.33
C PHE A 140 2.23 -18.86 10.31
N ASN A 141 1.67 -19.99 10.73
CA ASN A 141 2.34 -20.94 11.62
C ASN A 141 2.96 -22.04 10.74
N GLY A 142 4.14 -21.79 10.21
CA GLY A 142 4.82 -22.71 9.28
C GLY A 142 6.31 -22.44 9.14
N ASN A 143 7.00 -23.26 8.35
CA ASN A 143 8.42 -23.09 8.07
C ASN A 143 8.62 -22.07 6.93
N ILE A 144 9.52 -21.11 7.13
CA ILE A 144 9.89 -20.10 6.13
C ILE A 144 10.36 -20.73 4.81
N ASP A 145 11.02 -21.89 4.86
CA ASP A 145 11.54 -22.58 3.67
C ASP A 145 10.42 -23.12 2.77
N GLU A 146 9.27 -23.49 3.35
CA GLU A 146 8.13 -23.99 2.58
C GLU A 146 7.49 -22.86 1.77
N ILE A 147 7.31 -21.70 2.39
CA ILE A 147 6.76 -20.51 1.72
C ILE A 147 7.75 -19.97 0.70
N LEU A 148 9.04 -19.95 1.03
CA LEU A 148 10.08 -19.53 0.11
C LEU A 148 10.06 -20.36 -1.18
N LYS A 149 9.96 -21.68 -1.09
CA LYS A 149 9.84 -22.57 -2.27
C LYS A 149 8.62 -22.23 -3.13
N LYS A 150 7.47 -21.92 -2.50
CA LYS A 150 6.27 -21.48 -3.24
C LYS A 150 6.54 -20.18 -3.99
N ILE A 151 7.23 -19.22 -3.37
CA ILE A 151 7.57 -17.93 -4.00
C ILE A 151 8.59 -18.11 -5.13
N GLU A 152 9.63 -18.92 -4.91
CA GLU A 152 10.65 -19.24 -5.92
C GLU A 152 10.04 -19.84 -7.19
N SER A 153 9.01 -20.68 -7.05
CA SER A 153 8.32 -21.28 -8.20
C SER A 153 7.58 -20.25 -9.08
N LYS A 154 7.36 -19.02 -8.59
CA LYS A 154 6.69 -17.93 -9.32
C LYS A 154 7.67 -17.00 -10.06
N ASN A 155 8.87 -17.48 -10.41
CA ASN A 155 9.91 -16.70 -11.10
C ASN A 155 10.27 -15.39 -10.36
N ALA A 156 10.33 -15.48 -9.03
CA ALA A 156 10.64 -14.37 -8.16
C ALA A 156 12.13 -14.04 -8.16
N LYS A 157 12.47 -12.75 -8.07
CA LYS A 157 13.82 -12.33 -7.67
C LYS A 157 13.84 -12.16 -6.16
N ILE A 158 14.73 -12.89 -5.50
CA ILE A 158 14.77 -12.96 -4.04
C ILE A 158 16.12 -12.49 -3.52
N LEU A 159 16.06 -11.67 -2.48
CA LEU A 159 17.18 -11.20 -1.68
C LEU A 159 17.01 -11.70 -0.25
N LYS A 160 18.05 -12.33 0.30
CA LYS A 160 18.10 -12.68 1.73
C LYS A 160 18.38 -11.42 2.57
N ILE A 161 17.65 -11.28 3.67
CA ILE A 161 17.84 -10.26 4.70
C ILE A 161 18.07 -10.93 6.06
N GLU A 162 18.43 -10.16 7.09
CA GLU A 162 18.82 -10.69 8.41
C GLU A 162 17.81 -11.70 8.98
N ASN A 163 16.52 -11.33 8.98
CA ASN A 163 15.44 -12.14 9.55
C ASN A 163 14.48 -12.71 8.50
N GLY A 164 14.93 -12.91 7.26
CA GLY A 164 14.08 -13.52 6.23
C GLY A 164 14.47 -13.18 4.80
N TYR A 165 13.48 -12.91 3.97
CA TYR A 165 13.64 -12.71 2.53
C TYR A 165 12.77 -11.55 2.05
N THR A 166 13.25 -10.82 1.04
CA THR A 166 12.46 -9.83 0.31
C THR A 166 12.69 -10.02 -1.18
N GLY A 167 11.79 -9.52 -2.00
CA GLY A 167 11.94 -9.66 -3.43
C GLY A 167 10.75 -9.14 -4.19
N ASN A 168 10.74 -9.46 -5.49
CA ASN A 168 9.61 -9.17 -6.35
C ASN A 168 9.29 -10.34 -7.28
N ILE A 169 8.00 -10.56 -7.49
CA ILE A 169 7.43 -11.47 -8.46
C ILE A 169 7.00 -10.65 -9.67
N LYS A 170 7.51 -11.00 -10.85
CA LYS A 170 7.15 -10.31 -12.10
C LYS A 170 5.95 -11.00 -12.74
N LEU A 171 4.82 -10.31 -12.80
CA LEU A 171 3.56 -10.79 -13.38
C LEU A 171 3.24 -9.97 -14.64
N GLY A 172 3.78 -10.39 -15.78
CA GLY A 172 3.69 -9.62 -17.03
C GLY A 172 4.29 -8.22 -16.88
N LYS A 173 3.42 -7.22 -16.75
CA LYS A 173 3.77 -5.80 -16.55
C LYS A 173 3.72 -5.35 -15.11
N GLU A 174 3.03 -6.09 -14.25
CA GLU A 174 2.92 -5.78 -12.83
C GLU A 174 4.10 -6.40 -12.07
N ASN A 175 4.48 -5.76 -10.98
CA ASN A 175 5.44 -6.30 -10.04
C ASN A 175 4.77 -6.40 -8.68
N VAL A 176 4.79 -7.60 -8.11
CA VAL A 176 4.36 -7.81 -6.72
C VAL A 176 5.60 -7.88 -5.87
N ASN A 177 5.79 -6.91 -4.99
CA ASN A 177 6.87 -6.93 -4.02
C ASN A 177 6.43 -7.75 -2.82
N PHE A 178 7.38 -8.43 -2.18
CA PHE A 178 7.10 -9.17 -0.97
C PHE A 178 8.20 -9.01 0.08
N GLY A 179 7.80 -9.21 1.33
CA GLY A 179 8.69 -9.43 2.46
C GLY A 179 8.20 -10.62 3.26
N LEU A 180 9.09 -11.58 3.49
CA LEU A 180 8.86 -12.79 4.27
C LEU A 180 9.80 -12.74 5.46
N VAL A 181 9.28 -12.39 6.64
CA VAL A 181 10.11 -12.03 7.80
C VAL A 181 9.68 -12.80 9.03
N ASN A 182 10.66 -13.40 9.70
CA ASN A 182 10.45 -14.06 10.98
C ASN A 182 10.55 -13.04 12.11
N TYR A 183 9.45 -12.84 12.83
CA TYR A 183 9.38 -12.00 14.02
C TYR A 183 9.25 -12.87 15.27
N ASP A 184 9.51 -12.29 16.45
CA ASP A 184 9.25 -12.94 17.74
C ASP A 184 7.78 -13.37 17.88
N THR A 185 6.87 -12.64 17.22
CA THR A 185 5.42 -12.91 17.19
C THR A 185 5.02 -13.94 16.12
N GLY A 186 5.98 -14.57 15.45
CA GLY A 186 5.75 -15.51 14.36
C GLY A 186 6.14 -14.96 13.00
N LEU A 187 5.98 -15.83 12.01
CA LEU A 187 6.42 -15.60 10.65
C LEU A 187 5.35 -14.85 9.86
N GLN A 188 5.75 -13.80 9.15
CA GLN A 188 4.85 -12.89 8.46
C GLN A 188 5.22 -12.74 7.00
N LEU A 189 4.20 -12.69 6.14
CA LEU A 189 4.30 -12.39 4.73
C LEU A 189 3.55 -11.09 4.45
N ILE A 190 4.25 -10.11 3.89
CA ILE A 190 3.65 -8.91 3.29
C ILE A 190 3.87 -8.97 1.78
N ILE A 191 2.82 -8.66 1.03
CA ILE A 191 2.84 -8.51 -0.42
C ILE A 191 2.23 -7.16 -0.81
N GLY A 192 2.71 -6.52 -1.86
CA GLY A 192 2.15 -5.25 -2.30
C GLY A 192 2.62 -4.78 -3.67
N THR A 193 1.86 -3.84 -4.25
CA THR A 193 2.07 -3.28 -5.58
C THR A 193 1.73 -1.78 -5.59
N PRO A 194 2.39 -0.95 -6.44
CA PRO A 194 3.66 -1.25 -7.11
C PRO A 194 4.86 -1.23 -6.16
N VAL A 195 4.69 -0.72 -4.92
CA VAL A 195 5.68 -0.73 -3.82
C VAL A 195 4.94 -0.85 -2.48
N ILE A 196 5.54 -1.53 -1.50
CA ILE A 196 5.02 -1.59 -0.13
C ILE A 196 5.37 -0.29 0.61
N PHE A 197 4.36 0.41 1.11
CA PHE A 197 4.51 1.75 1.70
C PHE A 197 4.35 1.80 3.23
N THR A 198 4.31 0.62 3.87
CA THR A 198 4.35 0.46 5.33
C THR A 198 5.71 -0.04 5.77
N THR A 199 6.00 0.09 7.07
CA THR A 199 7.24 -0.40 7.68
C THR A 199 7.03 -1.76 8.35
N TYR A 200 8.15 -2.48 8.49
CA TYR A 200 8.25 -3.81 9.10
C TYR A 200 8.22 -3.78 10.63
#